data_AF-A0A225TUA4-F1
#
_entry.id   AF-A0A225TUA4-F1
#
_cell.length_a   1.000
_cell.length_b   1.000
_cell.length_c   1.000
_cell.angle_alpha   90.00
_cell.angle_beta   90.00
_cell.angle_gamma   90.00
#
_symmetry.space_group_name_H-M   'P 1'
#
loop_
_entity.id
_entity.type
_entity.pdbx_description
1 polymer ?
#
loop_
_entity_poly.entity_id
_entity_poly.type
_entity_poly.pdbx_seq_one_letter_code
_entity_poly.pdbx_strand_id
1 'polypeptide(L)'
;MNNGAVINDVGEQAKQTEQLAEKMLPRVYALLSRRNIIPNAVQEQMLTSHVRAMAHRSISGEPLPEVDASLFEEISEDSMMLAREVVAEFGNLPEEESWLLSVHFEVAKDNL
;
A
#
# COMPACT_ATOMS: atom_id res chain seq x y z
N MET A 1 -2.85 35.75 10.52
CA MET A 1 -1.96 35.56 9.35
C MET A 1 -1.38 34.15 9.42
N ASN A 2 -1.82 33.23 8.55
CA ASN A 2 -1.04 32.10 7.98
C ASN A 2 -1.99 31.09 7.27
N ASN A 3 -2.90 31.55 6.40
CA ASN A 3 -3.72 30.62 5.62
C ASN A 3 -2.97 30.20 4.35
N GLY A 4 -2.23 31.10 3.69
CA GLY A 4 -1.59 30.85 2.39
C GLY A 4 -0.49 29.79 2.35
N ALA A 5 0.27 29.58 3.44
CA ALA A 5 1.32 28.55 3.46
C ALA A 5 0.75 27.14 3.65
N VAL A 6 -0.31 27.00 4.46
CA VAL A 6 -0.95 25.71 4.77
C VAL A 6 -1.68 25.15 3.54
N ILE A 7 -2.36 26.00 2.74
CA ILE A 7 -3.03 25.55 1.50
C ILE A 7 -2.03 25.10 0.42
N ASN A 8 -0.87 25.74 0.33
CA ASN A 8 0.18 25.35 -0.61
C ASN A 8 0.82 24.00 -0.21
N ASP A 9 1.07 23.79 1.09
CA ASP A 9 1.64 22.55 1.61
C ASP A 9 0.69 21.35 1.40
N VAL A 10 -0.60 21.52 1.67
CA VAL A 10 -1.61 20.47 1.42
C VAL A 10 -1.74 20.14 -0.07
N GLY A 11 -1.71 21.15 -0.95
CA GLY A 11 -1.76 20.93 -2.40
C GLY A 11 -0.50 20.23 -2.94
N GLU A 12 0.67 20.55 -2.40
CA GLU A 12 1.93 19.91 -2.76
C GLU A 12 2.00 18.46 -2.27
N GLN A 13 1.58 18.19 -1.03
CA GLN A 13 1.48 16.83 -0.48
C GLN A 13 0.51 15.94 -1.27
N ALA A 14 -0.65 16.48 -1.67
CA ALA A 14 -1.61 15.74 -2.50
C ALA A 14 -0.99 15.32 -3.85
N LYS A 15 -0.26 16.24 -4.49
CA LYS A 15 0.44 15.97 -5.75
C LYS A 15 1.55 14.93 -5.58
N GLN A 16 2.37 15.04 -4.52
CA GLN A 16 3.42 14.06 -4.21
C GLN A 16 2.85 12.68 -3.92
N THR A 17 1.73 12.62 -3.18
CA THR A 17 0.99 11.38 -2.90
C THR A 17 0.54 10.70 -4.19
N GLU A 18 -0.08 11.45 -5.11
CA GLU A 18 -0.53 10.91 -6.40
C GLU A 18 0.65 10.41 -7.24
N GLN A 19 1.74 11.18 -7.34
CA GLN A 19 2.94 10.78 -8.07
C GLN A 19 3.58 9.51 -7.50
N LEU A 20 3.64 9.37 -6.18
CA LEU A 20 4.16 8.18 -5.54
C LEU A 20 3.26 6.97 -5.80
N ALA A 21 1.94 7.14 -5.70
CA ALA A 21 0.99 6.07 -6.01
C ALA A 21 1.08 5.63 -7.49
N GLU A 22 1.16 6.57 -8.43
CA GLU A 22 1.34 6.28 -9.87
C GLU A 22 2.64 5.54 -10.17
N LYS A 23 3.70 5.81 -9.41
CA LYS A 23 4.97 5.06 -9.50
C LYS A 23 4.85 3.65 -8.92
N MET A 24 4.14 3.49 -7.80
CA MET A 24 4.08 2.23 -7.06
C MET A 24 3.09 1.22 -7.64
N LEU A 25 1.89 1.66 -8.06
CA LEU A 25 0.85 0.76 -8.57
C LEU A 25 1.32 -0.16 -9.70
N PRO A 26 1.98 0.33 -10.78
CA PRO A 26 2.47 -0.56 -11.84
C PRO A 26 3.51 -1.57 -11.35
N ARG A 27 4.31 -1.22 -10.34
CA ARG A 27 5.30 -2.13 -9.76
C ARG A 27 4.62 -3.25 -8.98
N VAL A 28 3.63 -2.91 -8.16
CA VAL A 28 2.82 -3.90 -7.42
C VAL A 28 2.16 -4.87 -8.41
N TYR A 29 1.46 -4.36 -9.43
CA TYR A 29 0.80 -5.22 -10.41
C TYR A 29 1.80 -6.06 -11.23
N ALA A 30 2.97 -5.51 -11.57
CA ALA A 30 4.02 -6.28 -12.24
C ALA A 30 4.60 -7.38 -11.35
N LEU A 31 4.73 -7.14 -10.04
CA LEU A 31 5.18 -8.15 -9.07
C LEU A 31 4.17 -9.29 -8.97
N LEU A 32 2.89 -8.98 -8.81
CA LEU A 32 1.80 -9.97 -8.78
C LEU A 32 1.74 -10.79 -10.07
N SER A 33 1.83 -10.12 -11.22
CA SER A 33 1.81 -10.78 -12.53
C SER A 33 2.96 -11.77 -12.71
N ARG A 34 4.19 -11.43 -12.25
CA ARG A 34 5.34 -12.35 -12.28
C ARG A 34 5.17 -13.59 -11.42
N ARG A 35 4.28 -13.53 -10.42
CA ARG A 35 3.92 -14.63 -9.53
C ARG A 35 2.62 -15.33 -9.95
N ASN A 36 2.08 -14.99 -11.12
CA ASN A 36 0.81 -15.53 -11.62
C ASN A 36 -0.40 -15.22 -10.71
N ILE A 37 -0.30 -14.17 -9.90
CA ILE A 37 -1.39 -13.66 -9.06
C ILE A 37 -2.14 -12.60 -9.89
N ILE A 38 -3.40 -12.88 -10.21
CA ILE A 38 -4.22 -12.03 -11.09
C ILE A 38 -5.47 -11.63 -10.30
N PRO A 39 -5.46 -10.45 -9.65
CA PRO A 39 -6.64 -9.99 -8.92
C PRO A 39 -7.83 -9.77 -9.86
N ASN A 40 -9.04 -10.02 -9.39
CA ASN A 40 -10.26 -9.61 -10.10
C ASN A 40 -10.51 -8.10 -9.94
N ALA A 41 -11.46 -7.54 -10.70
CA ALA A 41 -11.72 -6.09 -10.71
C ALA A 41 -12.00 -5.47 -9.33
N VAL A 42 -12.67 -6.19 -8.42
CA VAL A 42 -12.95 -5.71 -7.06
C VAL A 42 -11.66 -5.72 -6.23
N GLN A 43 -10.87 -6.79 -6.34
CA GLN A 43 -9.59 -6.91 -5.66
C GLN A 43 -8.59 -5.86 -6.16
N GLU A 44 -8.55 -5.58 -7.47
CA GLU A 44 -7.76 -4.48 -8.05
C GLU A 44 -8.17 -3.12 -7.48
N GLN A 45 -9.47 -2.85 -7.37
CA GLN A 45 -9.95 -1.60 -6.78
C GLN A 45 -9.51 -1.45 -5.33
N MET A 46 -9.65 -2.51 -4.53
CA MET A 46 -9.28 -2.52 -3.11
C MET A 46 -7.77 -2.36 -2.93
N LEU A 47 -6.96 -3.10 -3.69
CA LEU A 47 -5.50 -2.99 -3.68
C LEU A 47 -5.06 -1.59 -4.13
N THR A 48 -5.68 -1.04 -5.16
CA THR A 48 -5.37 0.31 -5.65
C THR A 48 -5.64 1.38 -4.58
N SER A 49 -6.77 1.26 -3.88
CA SER A 49 -7.09 2.13 -2.75
C SER A 49 -6.04 2.02 -1.64
N HIS A 50 -5.66 0.80 -1.30
CA HIS A 50 -4.67 0.53 -0.25
C HIS A 50 -3.30 1.14 -0.58
N VAL A 51 -2.75 0.89 -1.77
CA VAL A 51 -1.45 1.44 -2.21
C VAL A 51 -1.46 2.98 -2.25
N ARG A 52 -2.59 3.60 -2.61
CA ARG A 52 -2.75 5.06 -2.52
C ARG A 52 -2.73 5.56 -1.08
N ALA A 53 -3.34 4.83 -0.15
CA ALA A 53 -3.29 5.17 1.27
C ALA A 53 -1.87 5.02 1.85
N MET A 54 -1.13 3.98 1.43
CA MET A 54 0.29 3.82 1.76
C MET A 54 1.14 5.00 1.24
N ALA A 55 0.90 5.43 -0.01
CA ALA A 55 1.57 6.60 -0.58
C ALA A 55 1.24 7.87 0.20
N HIS A 56 -0.02 8.03 0.62
CA HIS A 56 -0.41 9.16 1.45
C HIS A 56 0.36 9.19 2.77
N ARG A 57 0.36 8.08 3.53
CA ARG A 57 1.08 7.98 4.80
C ARG A 57 2.59 8.15 4.65
N SER A 58 3.16 7.64 3.56
CA SER A 58 4.58 7.82 3.24
C SER A 58 4.94 9.30 3.05
N ILE A 59 4.04 10.12 2.47
CA ILE A 59 4.27 11.55 2.26
C ILE A 59 3.89 12.40 3.49
N SER A 60 2.74 12.11 4.11
CA SER A 60 2.21 12.90 5.22
C SER A 60 2.85 12.57 6.57
N GLY A 61 3.41 11.38 6.72
CA GLY A 61 3.86 10.84 8.01
C GLY A 61 2.71 10.47 8.95
N GLU A 62 1.47 10.40 8.46
CA GLU A 62 0.33 9.93 9.24
C GLU A 62 0.58 8.49 9.71
N PRO A 63 0.45 8.20 11.02
CA PRO A 63 0.73 6.88 11.55
C PRO A 63 -0.30 5.87 11.08
N LEU A 64 0.11 4.61 10.98
CA LEU A 64 -0.83 3.51 10.82
C LEU A 64 -1.65 3.34 12.12
N PRO A 65 -2.95 3.02 12.05
CA PRO A 65 -3.69 2.59 13.22
C PRO A 65 -3.05 1.34 13.84
N GLU A 66 -3.21 1.17 15.16
CA GLU A 66 -2.77 -0.04 15.84
C GLU A 66 -3.50 -1.27 15.25
N VAL A 67 -2.71 -2.29 14.91
CA VAL A 67 -3.20 -3.55 14.34
C VAL A 67 -2.61 -4.71 15.14
N ASP A 68 -3.43 -5.73 15.39
CA ASP A 68 -3.01 -6.92 16.12
C ASP A 68 -2.38 -7.92 15.14
N ALA A 69 -1.12 -8.29 15.40
CA ALA A 69 -0.37 -9.23 14.57
C ALA A 69 -1.03 -10.62 14.47
N SER A 70 -1.80 -11.03 15.50
CA SER A 70 -2.48 -12.32 15.51
C SER A 70 -3.53 -12.47 14.40
N LEU A 71 -4.03 -11.34 13.87
CA LEU A 71 -4.99 -11.35 12.75
C LEU A 71 -4.37 -11.80 11.43
N PHE A 72 -3.03 -11.91 11.36
CA PHE A 72 -2.30 -12.21 10.13
C PHE A 72 -1.58 -13.56 10.19
N GLU A 73 -1.80 -14.37 11.23
CA GLU A 73 -1.14 -15.68 11.40
C GLU A 73 -1.48 -16.69 10.30
N GLU A 74 -2.65 -16.55 9.68
CA GLU A 74 -3.10 -17.42 8.57
C GLU A 74 -2.60 -16.96 7.19
N ILE A 75 -1.96 -15.79 7.10
CA ILE A 75 -1.42 -15.30 5.83
C ILE A 75 -0.20 -16.13 5.44
N SER A 76 -0.15 -16.57 4.18
CA SER A 76 0.98 -17.35 3.69
C SER A 76 2.29 -16.55 3.70
N GLU A 77 3.40 -17.25 3.98
CA GLU A 77 4.73 -16.64 3.95
C GLU A 77 5.03 -15.95 2.60
N ASP A 78 4.57 -16.54 1.50
CA ASP A 78 4.70 -15.97 0.15
C ASP A 78 4.02 -14.59 0.03
N SER A 79 2.77 -14.46 0.49
CA SER A 79 2.05 -13.18 0.44
C SER A 79 2.70 -12.15 1.34
N MET A 80 3.15 -12.56 2.52
CA MET A 80 3.87 -11.69 3.45
C MET A 80 5.19 -11.21 2.87
N MET A 81 5.95 -12.09 2.19
CA MET A 81 7.20 -11.73 1.52
C MET A 81 6.98 -10.70 0.41
N LEU A 82 5.98 -10.90 -0.45
CA LEU A 82 5.65 -9.95 -1.51
C LEU A 82 5.24 -8.59 -0.94
N ALA A 83 4.45 -8.58 0.14
CA ALA A 83 4.03 -7.34 0.80
C ALA A 83 5.22 -6.58 1.41
N ARG A 84 6.15 -7.28 2.05
CA ARG A 84 7.40 -6.70 2.57
C ARG A 84 8.26 -6.10 1.45
N GLU A 85 8.36 -6.76 0.29
CA GLU A 85 9.08 -6.22 -0.87
C GLU A 85 8.48 -4.87 -1.32
N VAL A 86 7.16 -4.79 -1.43
CA VAL A 86 6.46 -3.55 -1.81
C VAL A 86 6.63 -2.47 -0.74
N VAL A 87 6.47 -2.79 0.55
CA VAL A 87 6.63 -1.82 1.65
C VAL A 87 8.05 -1.27 1.70
N ALA A 88 9.06 -2.12 1.48
CA ALA A 88 10.46 -1.70 1.44
C ALA A 88 10.74 -0.67 0.32
N GLU A 89 9.99 -0.70 -0.79
CA GLU A 89 10.14 0.28 -1.87
C GLU A 89 9.66 1.70 -1.49
N PHE A 90 8.74 1.83 -0.51
CA PHE A 90 8.37 3.13 0.06
C PHE A 90 9.48 3.68 0.96
N GLY A 91 10.22 2.80 1.65
CA GLY A 91 11.43 3.12 2.41
C GLY A 91 11.22 3.83 3.76
N ASN A 92 10.01 4.28 4.07
CA ASN A 92 9.69 4.98 5.32
C ASN A 92 8.38 4.52 5.98
N LEU A 93 7.78 3.46 5.48
CA LEU A 93 6.57 2.88 6.05
C LEU A 93 6.91 1.82 7.13
N PRO A 94 6.07 1.68 8.16
CA PRO A 94 6.27 0.69 9.22
C PRO A 94 6.06 -0.76 8.71
N GLU A 95 6.56 -1.77 9.43
CA GLU A 95 6.43 -3.18 9.01
C GLU A 95 4.97 -3.63 8.96
N GLU A 96 4.13 -3.09 9.83
CA GLU A 96 2.70 -3.35 9.97
C GLU A 96 1.92 -3.12 8.66
N GLU A 97 2.41 -2.24 7.79
CA GLU A 97 1.85 -2.04 6.44
C GLU A 97 1.96 -3.30 5.59
N SER A 98 3.01 -4.10 5.79
CA SER A 98 3.19 -5.35 5.05
C SER A 98 2.15 -6.38 5.48
N TRP A 99 1.73 -6.37 6.74
CA TRP A 99 0.69 -7.25 7.23
C TRP A 99 -0.64 -6.94 6.56
N LEU A 100 -1.02 -5.66 6.52
CA LEU A 100 -2.26 -5.24 5.87
C LEU A 100 -2.23 -5.45 4.36
N LEU A 101 -1.12 -5.11 3.69
CA LEU A 101 -0.97 -5.31 2.25
C LEU A 101 -1.01 -6.80 1.88
N SER A 102 -0.44 -7.67 2.71
CA SER A 102 -0.39 -9.11 2.45
C SER A 102 -1.78 -9.75 2.32
N VAL A 103 -2.80 -9.20 2.98
CA VAL A 103 -4.20 -9.64 2.85
C VAL A 103 -4.69 -9.51 1.41
N HIS A 104 -4.36 -8.41 0.73
CA HIS A 104 -4.73 -8.21 -0.68
C HIS A 104 -4.09 -9.25 -1.60
N PHE A 105 -2.86 -9.67 -1.29
CA PHE A 105 -2.14 -10.66 -2.09
C PHE A 105 -2.65 -12.07 -1.82
N GLU A 106 -2.95 -12.40 -0.56
CA GLU A 106 -3.53 -13.68 -0.18
C GLU A 106 -4.88 -13.90 -0.86
N VAL A 107 -5.79 -12.93 -0.74
CA VAL A 107 -7.12 -13.01 -1.34
C VAL A 107 -7.05 -13.09 -2.87
N ALA A 108 -6.11 -12.38 -3.49
CA ALA A 108 -5.89 -12.44 -4.94
C ALA A 108 -5.28 -13.77 -5.41
N LYS A 109 -4.45 -14.45 -4.60
CA LYS A 109 -3.89 -15.77 -4.95
C LYS A 109 -4.98 -16.81 -5.13
N ASP A 110 -5.94 -16.82 -4.23
CA ASP A 110 -7.02 -17.81 -4.23
C ASP A 110 -8.26 -17.35 -5.01
N ASN A 111 -8.25 -16.12 -5.53
CA ASN A 111 -9.40 -15.45 -6.16
C ASN A 111 -10.66 -15.47 -5.27
N LEU A 112 -10.47 -15.33 -3.97
CA LEU A 112 -11.54 -15.29 -2.96
C LEU A 112 -12.25 -13.92 -2.89
#